data_AF-A0AA90PY50-F1
#
_entry.id   AF-A0AA90PY50-F1
#
_cell.length_a   1.000
_cell.length_b   1.000
_cell.length_c   1.000
_cell.angle_alpha   90.00
_cell.angle_beta   90.00
_cell.angle_gamma   90.00
#
_symmetry.space_group_name_H-M   'P 1'
#
loop_
_entity.id
_entity.type
_entity.pdbx_description
1 polymer ?
#
loop_
_entity_poly.entity_id
_entity_poly.type
_entity_poly.pdbx_seq_one_letter_code
_entity_poly.pdbx_strand_id
1 'polypeptide(L)' 'MKLTKQFQLYESDHTKFIRELKAKNPEMEAGQIAGRALLWDKAPTSLAEQDKTKESRVSQQAYVYQNKL' A
#
# COMPACT_ATOMS: atom_id res chain seq x y z
N MET A 1 -3.55 -20.38 -40.74
CA MET A 1 -4.60 -19.93 -39.82
C MET A 1 -4.13 -18.65 -39.14
N LYS A 2 -4.78 -17.50 -39.36
CA LYS A 2 -4.41 -16.22 -38.72
C LYS A 2 -5.02 -16.15 -37.32
N LEU A 3 -4.21 -16.38 -36.30
CA LEU A 3 -4.56 -16.22 -34.88
C LEU A 3 -4.31 -14.78 -34.41
N THR A 4 -4.92 -13.78 -35.03
CA THR A 4 -4.79 -12.41 -34.53
C THR A 4 -6.08 -11.63 -34.81
N LYS A 5 -7.18 -12.06 -34.19
CA LYS A 5 -8.26 -11.11 -33.89
C LYS A 5 -7.82 -10.37 -32.63
N GLN A 6 -6.96 -9.37 -32.86
CA GLN A 6 -6.47 -8.45 -31.86
C GLN A 6 -7.68 -7.91 -31.10
N PHE A 7 -7.73 -8.11 -29.78
CA PHE A 7 -8.73 -7.48 -28.91
C PHE A 7 -8.50 -5.97 -28.96
N GLN A 8 -9.06 -5.32 -29.96
CA GLN A 8 -9.00 -3.88 -30.13
C GLN A 8 -9.94 -3.25 -29.08
N LEU A 9 -9.34 -2.53 -28.13
CA LEU A 9 -9.94 -1.50 -27.28
C LEU A 9 -11.19 -1.91 -26.45
N TYR A 10 -11.20 -3.08 -25.80
CA TYR A 10 -12.16 -3.25 -24.70
C TYR A 10 -11.72 -2.42 -23.50
N GLU A 11 -12.56 -1.47 -23.12
CA GLU A 11 -12.47 -0.75 -21.85
C GLU A 11 -13.62 -1.18 -20.94
N SER A 12 -13.29 -1.58 -19.71
CA SER A 12 -14.30 -2.00 -18.73
C SER A 12 -15.14 -0.82 -18.24
N ASP A 13 -16.38 -1.09 -17.83
CA ASP A 13 -17.26 -0.06 -17.27
C ASP A 13 -16.68 0.59 -16.01
N HIS A 14 -15.91 -0.16 -15.22
CA HIS A 14 -15.19 0.35 -14.06
C HIS A 14 -14.13 1.37 -14.47
N THR A 15 -13.36 1.09 -15.52
CA THR A 15 -12.35 2.03 -16.04
C THR A 15 -13.01 3.30 -16.54
N LYS A 16 -14.14 3.17 -17.24
CA LYS A 16 -14.93 4.32 -17.71
C LYS A 16 -15.39 5.18 -16.55
N PHE A 17 -16.01 4.55 -15.56
CA PHE A 17 -16.50 5.19 -14.34
C PHE A 17 -15.39 5.94 -13.58
N ILE A 18 -14.25 5.29 -13.32
CA ILE A 18 -13.13 5.90 -12.59
C ILE A 18 -12.61 7.14 -13.33
N ARG A 19 -12.49 7.05 -14.66
CA ARG A 19 -12.03 8.18 -15.47
C ARG A 19 -13.02 9.35 -15.46
N GLU A 20 -14.32 9.09 -15.56
CA GLU A 20 -15.34 10.13 -15.44
C GLU A 20 -15.37 10.76 -14.03
N LEU A 21 -15.22 9.93 -12.99
CA LEU A 21 -15.16 10.38 -11.60
C LEU A 21 -13.98 11.34 -11.37
N LYS A 22 -12.80 10.99 -11.88
CA LYS A 22 -11.60 11.85 -11.78
C LYS A 22 -11.73 13.13 -12.59
N ALA A 23 -12.36 13.07 -13.77
CA ALA A 23 -12.61 14.26 -14.58
C ALA A 23 -13.56 15.26 -13.90
N LYS A 24 -14.56 14.76 -13.15
CA LYS A 24 -15.50 15.59 -12.38
C LYS A 24 -14.90 16.17 -11.09
N ASN A 25 -13.86 15.55 -10.55
CA ASN A 25 -13.25 15.92 -9.25
C ASN A 25 -11.71 16.03 -9.39
N PRO A 26 -11.21 17.10 -10.02
CA PRO A 26 -9.77 17.24 -10.31
C PRO A 26 -8.90 17.28 -9.04
N GLU A 27 -9.43 17.73 -7.90
CA GLU A 27 -8.75 17.75 -6.60
C GLU A 27 -8.64 16.38 -5.91
N MET A 28 -9.34 15.35 -6.41
CA MET A 28 -9.40 14.03 -5.76
C MET A 28 -8.01 13.39 -5.58
N GLU A 29 -7.11 13.57 -6.53
CA GLU A 29 -5.74 13.00 -6.45
C GLU A 29 -4.93 13.62 -5.31
N ALA A 30 -5.04 14.93 -5.10
CA ALA A 30 -4.40 15.61 -3.98
C ALA A 30 -4.94 15.08 -2.64
N GLY A 31 -6.25 14.85 -2.55
CA GLY A 31 -6.89 14.23 -1.39
C GLY A 31 -6.42 12.79 -1.16
N GLN A 32 -6.25 11.99 -2.22
CA GLN A 32 -5.71 10.63 -2.10
C GLN A 32 -4.26 10.62 -1.59
N ILE A 33 -3.42 11.53 -2.09
CA ILE A 33 -2.03 11.67 -1.63
C ILE A 33 -2.01 12.06 -0.15
N ALA A 34 -2.77 13.08 0.24
CA ALA A 34 -2.88 13.50 1.64
C ALA A 34 -3.39 12.37 2.54
N GLY A 35 -4.45 11.65 2.13
CA GLY A 35 -5.00 10.52 2.87
C GLY A 35 -4.02 9.35 3.02
N ARG A 36 -3.21 9.06 1.98
CA ARG A 36 -2.14 8.06 2.07
C ARG A 36 -1.00 8.51 2.99
N ALA A 37 -0.67 9.79 2.99
CA ALA A 37 0.36 10.34 3.88
C ALA A 37 -0.02 10.21 5.36
N LEU A 38 -1.31 10.38 5.72
CA LEU A 38 -1.77 10.34 7.12
C LEU A 38 -1.31 9.11 7.92
N LEU A 39 -1.29 7.93 7.30
CA LEU A 39 -0.95 6.67 7.98
C LEU A 39 0.53 6.28 7.83
N TRP A 40 1.24 6.93 6.92
CA TRP A 40 2.58 6.54 6.48
C TRP A 40 3.65 7.63 6.69
N ASP A 41 3.26 8.79 7.20
CA ASP A 41 4.17 9.85 7.62
C ASP A 41 4.90 9.45 8.91
N LYS A 42 5.82 8.49 8.79
CA LYS A 42 6.78 8.14 9.84
C LYS A 42 8.06 8.89 9.55
N ALA A 43 8.49 9.73 10.50
CA ALA A 43 9.79 10.35 10.43
C ALA A 43 10.89 9.29 10.31
N PRO A 44 11.98 9.56 9.55
CA PRO A 44 13.13 8.68 9.52
C PRO A 44 13.66 8.43 10.94
N THR A 45 13.81 7.17 11.32
CA THR A 45 14.38 6.80 12.63
C THR A 45 15.89 7.01 12.61
N SER A 46 16.42 7.73 13.59
CA SER A 46 17.86 7.94 13.72
C SER A 46 18.61 6.63 13.96
N LEU A 47 19.90 6.54 13.58
CA LEU A 47 20.70 5.34 13.84
C LEU A 47 20.72 4.97 15.33
N ALA A 48 20.83 5.98 16.21
CA ALA A 48 20.81 5.77 17.66
C ALA A 48 19.48 5.20 18.17
N GLU A 49 18.34 5.66 17.64
CA GLU A 49 17.02 5.08 17.99
C GLU A 49 16.85 3.66 17.44
N GLN A 50 17.37 3.39 16.24
CA GLN A 50 17.36 2.04 15.68
C GLN A 50 18.13 1.08 16.58
N ASP A 51 19.30 1.49 17.08
CA ASP A 51 20.11 0.66 17.97
C ASP A 51 19.44 0.45 19.33
N LYS A 52 18.88 1.51 19.95
CA LYS A 52 18.06 1.37 21.17
C LYS A 52 16.87 0.43 20.99
N THR A 53 16.22 0.50 19.82
CA THR A 53 15.09 -0.39 19.51
C THR A 53 15.55 -1.84 19.44
N LYS A 54 16.68 -2.11 18.79
CA LYS A 54 17.28 -3.46 18.73
C LYS A 54 17.64 -3.97 20.13
N GLU A 55 18.26 -3.14 20.95
CA GLU A 55 18.65 -3.47 22.33
C GLU A 55 17.44 -3.73 23.24
N SER A 56 16.33 -3.01 23.04
CA SER A 56 15.10 -3.18 23.82
C SER A 56 14.31 -4.46 23.52
N ARG A 57 14.69 -5.22 22.48
CA ARG A 57 13.91 -6.36 22.01
C ARG A 57 13.97 -7.52 23.01
N VAL A 58 12.81 -7.95 23.49
CA VAL A 58 12.69 -9.16 24.32
C VAL A 58 12.56 -10.38 23.42
N SER A 59 13.37 -11.42 23.66
CA SER A 59 13.25 -12.69 22.97
C SER A 59 11.92 -13.37 23.29
N GLN A 60 11.10 -13.61 22.27
CA GLN A 60 9.81 -14.29 22.38
C GLN A 60 9.90 -15.67 21.71
N GLN A 61 9.21 -16.66 22.29
CA GLN A 61 9.09 -17.98 21.66
C GLN A 61 8.30 -17.86 20.35
N ALA A 62 8.64 -18.66 19.33
CA ALA A 62 7.92 -18.67 18.06
C ALA A 62 6.40 -18.90 18.24
N TYR A 63 6.05 -19.66 19.28
CA TYR A 63 4.68 -19.88 19.73
C TYR A 63 4.58 -19.52 21.22
N VAL A 64 4.00 -18.34 21.50
CA VAL A 64 3.88 -17.79 22.87
C VAL A 64 3.13 -18.72 23.83
N TYR A 65 2.18 -19.52 23.31
CA TYR A 65 1.37 -20.44 24.09
C TYR A 65 1.83 -21.90 24.04
N GLN A 66 2.95 -22.19 23.37
CA GLN A 66 3.45 -23.56 23.30
C GLN A 66 4.11 -23.93 24.64
N ASN A 67 3.58 -24.97 25.28
CA ASN A 67 4.19 -25.55 26.47
C ASN A 67 5.63 -25.99 26.15
N LYS A 68 6.56 -25.67 27.05
CA LYS A 68 7.93 -26.18 26.99
C LYS A 68 7.87 -27.67 27.34
N LEU A 69 8.34 -28.53 26.42
CA LEU A 69 8.55 -29.96 26.68
C LEU A 69 9.69 -30.15 27.69
#